data_AF-A0A836WNL2-F1
#
_entry.id   AF-A0A836WNL2-F1
#
_cell.length_a   1.000
_cell.length_b   1.000
_cell.length_c   1.000
_cell.angle_alpha   90.00
_cell.angle_beta   90.00
_cell.angle_gamma   90.00
#
_symmetry.space_group_name_H-M   'P 1'
#
loop_
_entity.id
_entity.type
_entity.pdbx_description
1 polymer ?
#
loop_
_entity_poly.entity_id
_entity_poly.type
_entity_poly.pdbx_seq_one_letter_code
_entity_poly.pdbx_strand_id
1 'polypeptide(L)'
;MRLEEEEPAVTAIKQEVKREESEPGRFKVSCRIRVRNDTDGEVPVEVVDTPADTGWKMFSYAHPYRRDGDLAIFELSIPAHGEKVIRYTILTERPAPALPRR
;
A
#
# COMPACT_ATOMS: atom_id res chain seq x y z
N MET A 1 14.22 28.47 24.65
CA MET A 1 14.78 27.38 23.85
C MET A 1 13.66 26.88 22.96
N ARG A 2 13.71 27.19 21.66
CA ARG A 2 12.71 26.68 20.72
C ARG A 2 13.14 25.25 20.39
N LEU A 3 12.24 24.29 20.60
CA LEU A 3 12.42 22.95 20.07
C LEU A 3 12.56 23.11 18.57
N GLU A 4 13.75 22.82 18.05
CA GLU A 4 13.92 22.53 16.64
C GLU A 4 13.03 21.32 16.38
N GLU A 5 11.89 21.57 15.75
CA GLU A 5 11.12 20.53 15.08
C GLU A 5 12.08 19.96 14.04
N GLU A 6 12.78 18.91 14.43
CA GLU A 6 13.63 18.10 13.55
C GLU A 6 12.67 17.55 12.49
N GLU A 7 12.54 18.28 11.37
CA GLU A 7 11.78 17.81 10.22
C GLU A 7 12.33 16.42 9.89
N PRO A 8 11.47 15.40 9.71
CA PRO A 8 11.97 14.07 9.44
C PRO A 8 12.82 14.14 8.17
N ALA A 9 14.11 13.83 8.31
CA ALA A 9 15.07 13.84 7.20
C ALA A 9 14.59 13.03 5.99
N VAL A 10 13.65 12.10 6.20
CA VAL A 10 12.96 11.32 5.18
C VAL A 10 11.47 11.64 5.17
N THR A 11 10.97 12.15 4.04
CA THR A 11 9.54 12.23 3.76
C THR A 11 9.17 11.17 2.71
N ALA A 12 8.34 10.20 3.09
CA ALA A 12 7.76 9.22 2.16
C ALA A 12 6.26 9.47 1.99
N ILE A 13 5.83 9.72 0.76
CA ILE A 13 4.42 9.97 0.43
C ILE A 13 3.91 8.79 -0.38
N LYS A 14 2.94 8.08 0.21
CA LYS A 14 2.14 7.08 -0.50
C LYS A 14 0.95 7.76 -1.15
N GLN A 15 0.79 7.53 -2.44
CA GLN A 15 -0.36 7.96 -3.22
C GLN A 15 -0.99 6.72 -3.87
N GLU A 16 -2.26 6.44 -3.57
CA GLU A 16 -3.01 5.45 -4.36
C GLU A 16 -3.19 6.01 -5.77
N VAL A 17 -2.72 5.28 -6.77
CA VAL A 17 -2.80 5.69 -8.18
C VAL A 17 -4.06 5.15 -8.82
N LYS A 18 -4.36 3.88 -8.53
CA LYS A 18 -5.46 3.18 -9.18
C LYS A 18 -5.92 2.00 -8.35
N ARG A 19 -7.22 1.89 -8.20
CA ARG A 19 -7.91 0.69 -7.74
C ARG A 19 -8.95 0.29 -8.78
N GLU A 20 -8.86 -0.94 -9.28
CA GLU A 20 -9.74 -1.45 -10.33
C GLU A 20 -10.24 -2.84 -9.93
N GLU A 21 -11.56 -3.04 -9.99
CA GLU A 21 -12.14 -4.38 -9.88
C GLU A 21 -12.01 -5.09 -11.23
N SER A 22 -11.20 -6.16 -11.28
CA SER A 22 -11.03 -6.93 -12.52
C SER A 22 -12.10 -8.00 -12.69
N GLU A 23 -12.55 -8.57 -11.57
CA GLU A 23 -13.60 -9.60 -11.48
C GLU A 23 -14.35 -9.38 -10.16
N PRO A 24 -15.57 -9.90 -9.98
CA PRO A 24 -16.32 -9.73 -8.74
C PRO A 24 -15.49 -10.13 -7.51
N GLY A 25 -15.21 -9.15 -6.65
CA GLY A 25 -14.41 -9.32 -5.43
C GLY A 25 -12.89 -9.32 -5.66
N ARG A 26 -12.39 -9.20 -6.90
CA ARG A 26 -10.96 -9.16 -7.22
C ARG A 26 -10.53 -7.74 -7.59
N PHE A 27 -9.70 -7.13 -6.76
CA PHE A 27 -9.23 -5.76 -6.96
C PHE A 27 -7.75 -5.72 -7.26
N LYS A 28 -7.38 -5.07 -8.36
CA LYS A 28 -6.01 -4.67 -8.68
C LYS A 28 -5.76 -3.29 -8.08
N VAL A 29 -4.77 -3.20 -7.22
CA VAL A 29 -4.36 -1.97 -6.54
C VAL A 29 -2.98 -1.57 -7.03
N SER A 30 -2.80 -0.29 -7.31
CA SER A 30 -1.53 0.32 -7.71
C SER A 30 -1.28 1.55 -6.85
N CYS A 31 -0.17 1.55 -6.12
CA CYS A 31 0.23 2.65 -5.24
C CYS A 31 1.60 3.17 -5.69
N ARG A 32 1.74 4.49 -5.72
CA ARG A 32 2.96 5.20 -6.04
C ARG A 32 3.52 5.78 -4.76
N ILE A 33 4.79 5.47 -4.51
CA ILE A 33 5.51 5.91 -3.34
C ILE A 33 6.62 6.81 -3.83
N ARG A 34 6.62 8.04 -3.35
CA ARG A 34 7.65 9.03 -3.62
C ARG A 34 8.40 9.30 -2.34
N VAL A 35 9.72 9.20 -2.40
CA VAL A 35 10.59 9.52 -1.28
C VAL A 35 11.33 10.80 -1.61
N ARG A 36 11.41 11.66 -0.60
CA ARG A 36 12.28 12.82 -0.60
C ARG A 36 13.06 12.79 0.72
N ASN A 37 14.35 12.55 0.61
CA ASN A 37 15.30 12.56 1.71
C ASN A 37 16.53 13.36 1.26
N ASP A 38 17.02 14.26 2.11
CA ASP A 38 18.19 15.09 1.82
C ASP A 38 19.53 14.32 1.90
N THR A 39 19.49 13.05 2.28
CA THR A 39 20.65 12.16 2.35
C THR A 39 20.72 11.26 1.11
N ASP A 40 21.87 11.23 0.43
CA ASP A 40 22.10 10.30 -0.68
C ASP A 40 22.09 8.84 -0.20
N GLY A 41 21.26 7.99 -0.83
CA GLY A 41 21.21 6.54 -0.55
C GLY A 41 19.85 5.90 -0.84
N GLU A 42 19.80 4.56 -0.80
CA GLU A 42 18.52 3.85 -0.71
C GLU A 42 17.99 3.94 0.73
N VAL A 43 16.71 4.27 0.86
CA VAL A 43 16.05 4.42 2.15
C VAL A 43 15.04 3.27 2.31
N PRO A 44 15.06 2.57 3.46
CA PRO A 44 14.01 1.61 3.78
C PRO A 44 12.72 2.38 4.09
N VAL A 45 11.64 2.03 3.41
CA VAL A 45 10.31 2.63 3.57
C VAL A 45 9.29 1.54 3.84
N GLU A 46 8.56 1.71 4.93
CA GLU A 46 7.36 0.93 5.21
C GLU A 46 6.13 1.62 4.62
N VAL A 47 5.45 0.91 3.74
CA VAL A 47 4.24 1.40 3.08
C VAL A 47 3.05 0.65 3.66
N VAL A 48 2.23 1.35 4.44
CA VAL A 48 1.01 0.80 5.01
C VAL A 48 -0.16 1.04 4.06
N ASP A 49 -0.90 -0.01 3.76
CA ASP A 49 -2.10 0.03 2.94
C ASP A 49 -3.28 -0.65 3.60
N THR A 50 -4.48 -0.12 3.37
CA THR A 50 -5.75 -0.71 3.82
C THR A 50 -6.54 -1.09 2.57
N PRO A 51 -6.23 -2.24 1.96
CA PRO A 51 -6.72 -2.55 0.62
C PRO A 51 -8.23 -2.82 0.59
N ALA A 52 -8.84 -3.21 1.71
CA ALA A 52 -10.29 -3.24 1.92
C ALA A 52 -10.61 -3.14 3.41
N ASP A 53 -11.84 -2.77 3.74
CA ASP A 53 -12.28 -2.59 5.13
C ASP A 53 -12.16 -3.87 5.95
N THR A 54 -12.53 -5.03 5.38
CA THR A 54 -12.39 -6.36 6.00
C THR A 54 -12.33 -7.47 4.95
N GLY A 55 -11.99 -8.69 5.36
CA GLY A 55 -12.25 -9.91 4.57
C GLY A 55 -11.48 -10.00 3.26
N TRP A 56 -10.29 -9.40 3.21
CA TRP A 56 -9.42 -9.48 2.04
C TRP A 56 -8.31 -10.52 2.21
N LYS A 57 -7.84 -11.05 1.09
CA LYS A 57 -6.64 -11.88 0.99
C LYS A 57 -5.80 -11.42 -0.20
N MET A 58 -4.48 -11.51 -0.06
CA MET A 58 -3.60 -11.22 -1.17
C MET A 58 -3.70 -12.34 -2.21
N PHE A 59 -4.02 -11.98 -3.44
CA PHE A 59 -4.08 -12.91 -4.57
C PHE A 59 -2.77 -12.94 -5.36
N SER A 60 -2.17 -11.77 -5.58
CA SER A 60 -0.91 -11.63 -6.31
C SER A 60 -0.21 -10.36 -5.88
N TYR A 61 1.11 -10.40 -5.72
CA TYR A 61 1.92 -9.27 -5.28
C TYR A 61 3.30 -9.35 -5.92
N ALA A 62 3.86 -8.20 -6.29
CA ALA A 62 5.21 -8.12 -6.85
C ALA A 62 6.28 -7.83 -5.79
N HIS A 63 5.87 -7.41 -4.59
CA HIS A 63 6.76 -6.97 -3.52
C HIS A 63 6.44 -7.75 -2.23
N PRO A 64 7.46 -8.15 -1.45
CA PRO A 64 7.25 -8.74 -0.13
C PRO A 64 6.34 -7.85 0.71
N TYR A 65 5.45 -8.49 1.47
CA TYR A 65 4.55 -7.79 2.38
C TYR A 65 4.30 -8.66 3.60
N ARG A 66 3.96 -7.99 4.70
CA ARG A 66 3.37 -8.61 5.89
C ARG A 66 1.94 -8.11 6.06
N ARG A 67 1.11 -8.95 6.67
CA ARG A 67 -0.28 -8.60 7.00
C ARG A 67 -0.37 -8.36 8.50
N ASP A 68 -1.00 -7.26 8.87
CA ASP A 68 -1.34 -6.93 10.26
C ASP A 68 -2.82 -6.54 10.33
N GLY A 69 -3.67 -7.48 10.77
CA GLY A 69 -5.12 -7.33 10.72
C GLY A 69 -5.64 -7.08 9.29
N ASP A 70 -6.23 -5.91 9.07
CA ASP A 70 -6.74 -5.45 7.76
C ASP A 70 -5.72 -4.61 6.98
N LEU A 71 -4.49 -4.47 7.49
CA LEU A 71 -3.39 -3.73 6.86
C LEU A 71 -2.46 -4.65 6.05
N ALA A 72 -2.04 -4.15 4.89
CA ALA A 72 -0.93 -4.67 4.11
C ALA A 72 0.28 -3.75 4.29
N ILE A 73 1.37 -4.26 4.84
CA ILE A 73 2.59 -3.50 5.08
C ILE A 73 3.67 -4.00 4.11
N PHE A 74 4.11 -3.12 3.21
CA PHE A 74 5.17 -3.42 2.25
C PHE A 74 6.48 -2.79 2.71
N GLU A 75 7.54 -3.58 2.74
CA GLU A 75 8.90 -3.11 3.04
C GLU A 75 9.64 -2.91 1.72
N LEU A 76 10.02 -1.67 1.43
CA LEU A 76 10.62 -1.28 0.15
C LEU A 76 11.91 -0.51 0.39
N SER A 77 12.95 -0.84 -0.37
CA SER A 77 14.07 0.08 -0.60
C SER A 77 13.74 0.99 -1.79
N ILE A 78 13.80 2.30 -1.58
CA ILE A 78 13.57 3.34 -2.59
C ILE A 78 14.71 4.35 -2.51
N PRO A 79 15.28 4.82 -3.63
CA PRO A 79 16.26 5.90 -3.61
C PRO A 79 15.72 7.15 -2.90
N ALA A 80 16.59 7.89 -2.23
CA ALA A 80 16.28 9.09 -1.44
C ALA A 80 15.47 10.16 -2.19
N HIS A 81 15.66 10.30 -3.51
CA HIS A 81 14.87 11.17 -4.38
C HIS A 81 14.11 10.37 -5.45
N GLY A 82 13.75 9.14 -5.10
CA GLY A 82 13.23 8.14 -5.99
C GLY A 82 11.72 7.99 -5.93
N GLU A 83 11.25 7.19 -6.87
CA GLU A 83 9.87 6.78 -6.96
C GLU A 83 9.77 5.29 -7.18
N LYS A 84 8.80 4.67 -6.51
CA LYS A 84 8.48 3.26 -6.70
C LYS A 84 6.98 3.09 -6.86
N VAL A 85 6.58 2.22 -7.78
CA VAL A 85 5.18 1.84 -7.96
C VAL A 85 5.03 0.40 -7.51
N ILE A 86 4.21 0.18 -6.49
CA ILE A 86 3.79 -1.16 -6.09
C ILE A 86 2.46 -1.50 -6.74
N ARG A 87 2.34 -2.77 -7.14
CA ARG A 87 1.14 -3.33 -7.73
C ARG A 87 0.85 -4.65 -7.04
N TYR A 88 -0.39 -4.82 -6.61
CA TYR A 88 -0.86 -6.04 -6.00
C TYR A 88 -2.34 -6.25 -6.31
N THR A 89 -2.80 -7.47 -6.13
CA THR A 89 -4.19 -7.88 -6.34
C THR A 89 -4.69 -8.50 -5.07
N ILE A 90 -5.85 -8.06 -4.59
CA ILE A 90 -6.56 -8.66 -3.48
C ILE A 90 -7.82 -9.38 -3.98
N LEU A 91 -8.24 -10.38 -3.23
CA LEU A 91 -9.59 -10.90 -3.27
C LEU A 91 -10.30 -10.49 -1.99
N THR A 92 -11.52 -10.00 -2.12
CA THR A 92 -12.42 -9.67 -1.02
C THR A 92 -13.51 -10.72 -0.97
N GLU A 93 -13.90 -11.10 0.23
CA GLU A 93 -15.13 -11.83 0.46
C GLU A 93 -16.29 -10.85 0.26
N ARG A 94 -16.75 -10.66 -0.98
CA ARG A 94 -18.07 -10.05 -1.17
C ARG A 94 -19.06 -10.89 -0.34
N PRO A 95 -19.96 -10.28 0.45
CA PRO A 95 -21.15 -11.02 0.86
C PRO A 95 -21.81 -11.48 -0.44
N ALA A 96 -22.03 -12.79 -0.56
CA ALA A 96 -22.76 -13.34 -1.70
C ALA A 96 -24.02 -12.48 -1.88
N PRO A 97 -24.37 -12.04 -3.12
CA PRO A 97 -25.61 -11.31 -3.32
C PRO A 97 -26.71 -12.18 -2.71
N ALA A 98 -27.49 -11.60 -1.80
CA ALA A 98 -28.59 -12.32 -1.16
C ALA A 98 -29.44 -12.91 -2.28
N LEU A 99 -29.32 -14.22 -2.50
CA LEU A 99 -30.15 -14.91 -3.46
C LEU A 99 -31.59 -14.63 -3.03
N PRO A 100 -32.47 -14.15 -3.93
CA PRO A 100 -33.86 -13.96 -3.57
C PRO A 100 -34.37 -15.32 -3.08
N ARG A 101 -34.73 -15.40 -1.80
CA ARG A 101 -35.42 -16.56 -1.24
C ARG A 101 -36.72 -16.69 -2.03
N ARG A 102 -36.81 -17.72 -2.88
CA ARG A 102 -38.05 -18.13 -3.53
C ARG A 102 -38.92 -18.89 -2.54
#